data_AF-A0AAV4JGV0-F1
#
_entry.id   AF-A0AAV4JGV0-F1
#
_cell.length_a   1.000
_cell.length_b   1.000
_cell.length_c   1.000
_cell.angle_alpha   90.00
_cell.angle_beta   90.00
_cell.angle_gamma   90.00
#
_symmetry.space_group_name_H-M   'P 1'
#
loop_
_entity.id
_entity.type
_entity.pdbx_description
1 polymer ?
#
loop_
_entity_poly.entity_id
_entity_poly.type
_entity_poly.pdbx_seq_one_letter_code
_entity_poly.pdbx_strand_id
1 'polypeptide(L)'
;MLSQLLVRTRPHVTWTPRTSQSLYTFIMYDTSFFILHAFYINCPGGSLDGCEEVDAWHGSGNGMPINNPYSFLVYEQRARIPLDDAKKAEQETVEAGRFGTSSPLGVFFITILLQKLNAYVDPEIKFASIMEMYADAYGSFQFTNFFSSGDLCPLYYSQLPEFRWVVQAIQIPNLKWSSPAFGYSLSAVAPHLTSITVHVHVTYETESMTDTACCEQFQITRGFHTVSALDSRPVTAAMTRHAPKVFLSPVVFTMPDGGRGALGAIPYTLVVLDVSPVGNFYSGVTKLAVHWLLANIFESDFLSGTEVVPYVPPTPRDTGSPVTLMFLLFAQSGPVNPGSFNQLCPLGLTMCRLRVTDLISTWSLGDIVGVNWLRSQEDGYSIKRQYTEMGRTERNVCLGRAGYASPCPAQQPCSAIGQLGFRQPYLIGQLATAVLVLYYYSRA
;
A
#
# COMPACT_ATOMS: atom_id res chain seq x y z
N MET A 1 10.42 7.93 -1.16
CA MET A 1 9.55 6.93 -0.52
C MET A 1 10.32 6.01 0.45
N LEU A 2 11.39 6.51 1.10
CA LEU A 2 12.18 5.78 2.11
C LEU A 2 11.59 5.90 3.54
N SER A 3 10.55 6.73 3.73
CA SER A 3 9.99 7.03 5.06
C SER A 3 9.10 5.92 5.63
N GLN A 4 8.43 5.12 4.80
CA GLN A 4 7.44 4.13 5.27
C GLN A 4 8.05 2.91 5.99
N LEU A 5 9.31 2.57 5.70
CA LEU A 5 10.02 1.45 6.33
C LEU A 5 10.71 1.86 7.64
N LEU A 6 11.18 3.10 7.73
CA LEU A 6 11.95 3.60 8.89
C LEU A 6 11.12 3.69 10.18
N VAL A 7 9.81 3.74 10.06
CA VAL A 7 8.89 3.96 11.18
C VAL A 7 8.33 2.65 11.76
N ARG A 8 8.47 1.53 11.04
CA ARG A 8 8.00 0.21 11.51
C ARG A 8 8.99 -0.48 12.44
N THR A 9 10.27 -0.21 12.27
CA THR A 9 11.33 -0.76 13.10
C THR A 9 11.60 0.13 14.30
N ARG A 10 11.99 -0.49 15.42
CA ARG A 10 12.45 0.23 16.62
C ARG A 10 13.50 1.28 16.23
N PRO A 11 13.35 2.55 16.59
CA PRO A 11 14.35 3.56 16.28
C PRO A 11 15.66 3.28 17.03
N HIS A 12 16.79 3.53 16.38
CA HIS A 12 18.09 3.50 17.04
C HIS A 12 18.32 4.85 17.74
N VAL A 13 18.22 4.86 19.06
CA VAL A 13 18.36 6.08 19.88
C VAL A 13 19.57 5.98 20.78
N THR A 14 20.38 7.03 20.79
CA THR A 14 21.58 7.17 21.62
C THR A 14 21.66 8.56 22.26
N TRP A 15 22.23 8.64 23.44
CA TRP A 15 22.53 9.86 24.18
C TRP A 15 23.87 9.72 24.91
N THR A 16 24.47 10.83 25.35
CA THR A 16 25.73 10.81 26.08
C THR A 16 25.46 10.52 27.56
N PRO A 17 25.84 9.35 28.10
CA PRO A 17 25.58 9.05 29.51
C PRO A 17 26.50 9.87 30.42
N ARG A 18 26.05 10.17 31.65
CA ARG A 18 26.86 10.85 32.68
C ARG A 18 28.06 9.99 33.08
N THR A 19 27.82 8.71 33.32
CA THR A 19 28.84 7.70 33.57
C THR A 19 28.49 6.41 32.83
N SER A 20 29.47 5.55 32.58
CA SER A 20 29.25 4.23 31.95
C SER A 20 28.34 3.29 32.76
N GLN A 21 28.14 3.58 34.06
CA GLN A 21 27.28 2.81 34.96
C GLN A 21 25.90 3.43 35.18
N SER A 22 25.65 4.63 34.62
CA SER A 22 24.35 5.30 34.75
C SER A 22 23.27 4.50 34.03
N LEU A 23 22.12 4.35 34.69
CA LEU A 23 20.92 3.75 34.11
C LEU A 23 19.92 4.83 33.73
N TYR A 24 19.17 4.58 32.67
CA TYR A 24 18.21 5.54 32.14
C TYR A 24 16.88 4.88 31.82
N THR A 25 15.84 5.68 32.00
CA THR A 25 14.49 5.44 31.52
C THR A 25 14.28 6.24 30.24
N PHE A 26 13.86 5.56 29.18
CA PHE A 26 13.51 6.18 27.90
C PHE A 26 12.01 6.04 27.65
N ILE A 27 11.40 7.15 27.23
CA ILE A 27 9.99 7.23 26.88
C ILE A 27 9.88 7.84 25.48
N MET A 28 9.21 7.14 24.57
CA MET A 28 8.75 7.73 23.32
C MET A 28 7.26 8.04 23.41
N TYR A 29 6.92 9.28 23.07
CA TYR A 29 5.64 9.87 23.42
C TYR A 29 5.07 10.69 22.29
N ASP A 30 3.82 10.41 21.91
CA ASP A 30 3.05 11.24 21.00
C ASP A 30 2.56 12.48 21.75
N THR A 31 3.13 13.65 21.44
CA THR A 31 2.77 14.88 22.15
C THR A 31 1.46 15.49 21.72
N SER A 32 0.92 15.12 20.56
CA SER A 32 -0.37 15.66 20.10
C SER A 32 -1.54 14.93 20.74
N PHE A 33 -1.43 13.59 20.83
CA PHE A 33 -2.50 12.74 21.34
C PHE A 33 -2.25 12.21 22.75
N PHE A 34 -1.09 12.53 23.33
CA PHE A 34 -0.69 12.12 24.67
C PHE A 34 -0.66 10.59 24.81
N ILE A 35 -0.03 9.89 23.85
CA ILE A 35 0.00 8.43 23.79
C ILE A 35 1.42 7.91 24.01
N LEU A 36 1.54 6.84 24.79
CA LEU A 36 2.77 6.11 24.95
C LEU A 36 3.05 5.26 23.70
N HIS A 37 4.23 5.45 23.11
CA HIS A 37 4.66 4.67 21.95
C HIS A 37 5.75 3.66 22.26
N ALA A 38 6.56 3.93 23.28
CA ALA A 38 7.53 2.97 23.77
C ALA A 38 7.98 3.37 25.19
N PHE A 39 8.27 2.36 26.01
CA PHE A 39 8.77 2.54 27.36
C PHE A 39 9.87 1.53 27.68
N TYR A 40 11.08 2.04 27.87
CA TYR A 40 12.27 1.25 28.15
C TYR A 40 12.90 1.72 29.47
N ILE A 41 13.37 0.76 30.27
CA ILE A 41 14.02 1.02 31.56
C ILE A 41 15.41 0.37 31.60
N ASN A 42 16.18 0.75 32.61
CA ASN A 42 17.46 0.14 32.92
C ASN A 42 18.45 0.17 31.73
N CYS A 43 18.35 1.19 30.87
CA CYS A 43 19.17 1.35 29.69
C CYS A 43 20.62 1.69 30.07
N PRO A 44 21.60 0.79 29.82
CA PRO A 44 23.00 1.06 30.14
C PRO A 44 23.66 1.90 29.05
N GLY A 45 24.65 2.70 29.43
CA GLY A 45 25.62 3.27 28.47
C GLY A 45 25.08 4.26 27.44
N GLY A 46 23.86 4.78 27.63
CA GLY A 46 23.32 5.83 26.79
C GLY A 46 22.70 5.36 25.47
N SER A 47 22.23 4.12 25.38
CA SER A 47 21.55 3.64 24.18
C SER A 47 20.34 2.78 24.53
N LEU A 48 19.54 2.50 23.50
CA LEU A 48 18.45 1.53 23.59
C LEU A 48 18.92 0.06 23.60
N ASP A 49 20.20 -0.20 23.32
CA ASP A 49 20.77 -1.55 23.32
C ASP A 49 21.01 -2.01 24.76
N GLY A 50 20.39 -3.13 25.14
CA GLY A 50 20.50 -3.69 26.49
C GLY A 50 19.53 -3.10 27.53
N CYS A 51 18.60 -2.23 27.14
CA CYS A 51 17.47 -1.86 28.00
C CYS A 51 16.54 -3.05 28.26
N GLU A 52 15.78 -2.97 29.34
CA GLU A 52 14.60 -3.82 29.54
C GLU A 52 13.37 -3.14 28.92
N GLU A 53 12.60 -3.91 28.16
CA GLU A 53 11.39 -3.44 27.49
C GLU A 53 10.18 -3.59 28.42
N VAL A 54 9.52 -2.45 28.70
CA VAL A 54 8.26 -2.41 29.44
C VAL A 54 7.09 -2.40 28.46
N ASP A 55 7.15 -1.46 27.51
CA ASP A 55 6.24 -1.37 26.36
C ASP A 55 7.04 -1.21 25.07
N ALA A 56 6.80 -2.11 24.13
CA ALA A 56 7.54 -2.21 22.89
C ALA A 56 7.15 -1.10 21.91
N TRP A 57 8.09 -0.67 21.08
CA TRP A 57 7.78 0.24 19.98
C TRP A 57 6.74 -0.38 19.03
N HIS A 58 5.57 0.26 18.89
CA HIS A 58 4.48 -0.21 18.03
C HIS A 58 4.35 0.54 16.69
N GLY A 59 5.24 1.50 16.41
CA GLY A 59 5.22 2.30 15.19
C GLY A 59 4.64 3.69 15.38
N SER A 60 4.69 4.53 14.34
CA SER A 60 3.92 5.78 14.33
C SER A 60 2.44 5.46 14.29
N GLY A 61 1.69 6.08 15.20
CA GLY A 61 0.23 6.09 15.20
C GLY A 61 -0.34 7.32 14.48
N ASN A 62 0.47 8.08 13.74
CA ASN A 62 -0.04 9.29 13.08
C ASN A 62 -0.92 8.96 11.88
N GLY A 63 -2.22 8.81 12.13
CA GLY A 63 -3.22 8.55 11.10
C GLY A 63 -3.94 9.77 10.57
N MET A 64 -3.69 10.95 11.12
CA MET A 64 -4.26 12.20 10.60
C MET A 64 -3.36 12.75 9.50
N PRO A 65 -3.87 13.38 8.44
CA PRO A 65 -3.04 13.96 7.39
C PRO A 65 -2.37 15.26 7.86
N ILE A 66 -1.84 15.31 9.07
CA ILE A 66 -1.08 16.41 9.67
C ILE A 66 0.21 15.85 10.26
N ASN A 67 1.31 16.61 10.28
CA ASN A 67 2.51 16.19 10.99
C ASN A 67 2.19 16.04 12.47
N ASN A 68 2.68 14.97 13.07
CA ASN A 68 2.51 14.72 14.49
C ASN A 68 3.88 14.75 15.19
N PRO A 69 4.11 15.66 16.15
CA PRO A 69 5.33 15.67 16.95
C PRO A 69 5.39 14.50 17.94
N TYR A 70 6.48 13.75 17.86
CA TYR A 70 6.86 12.73 18.83
C TYR A 70 8.03 13.23 19.66
N SER A 71 7.91 13.10 20.98
CA SER A 71 8.97 13.38 21.94
C SER A 71 9.71 12.11 22.33
N PHE A 72 11.03 12.22 22.39
CA PHE A 72 11.97 11.21 22.86
C PHE A 72 12.57 11.74 24.15
N LEU A 73 12.16 11.17 25.28
CA LEU A 73 12.47 11.70 26.60
C LEU A 73 13.32 10.70 27.36
N VAL A 74 14.42 11.18 27.93
CA VAL A 74 15.35 10.36 28.72
C VAL A 74 15.47 10.93 30.12
N TYR A 75 15.24 10.07 31.10
CA TYR A 75 15.33 10.34 32.52
C TYR A 75 16.44 9.49 33.13
N GLU A 76 17.25 10.08 34.01
CA GLU A 76 18.28 9.34 34.74
C GLU A 76 17.63 8.58 35.90
N GLN A 77 18.08 7.35 36.12
CA GLN A 77 17.63 6.53 37.24
C GLN A 77 18.54 6.68 38.45
N ARG A 78 17.93 6.81 39.62
CA ARG A 78 18.56 6.77 40.95
C ARG A 78 18.89 5.33 41.37
N ALA A 79 18.10 4.37 40.88
CA ALA A 79 18.26 2.95 41.13
C ALA A 79 17.71 2.12 39.96
N ARG A 80 18.13 0.85 39.86
CA ARG A 80 17.54 -0.10 38.91
C ARG A 80 16.05 -0.26 39.23
N ILE A 81 15.19 -0.14 38.22
CA ILE A 81 13.74 -0.33 38.36
C ILE A 81 13.43 -1.81 38.19
N PRO A 82 12.75 -2.49 39.13
CA PRO A 82 12.22 -3.83 38.88
C PRO A 82 11.23 -3.82 37.71
N LEU A 83 11.34 -4.76 36.77
CA LEU A 83 10.48 -4.78 35.56
C LEU A 83 8.98 -4.83 35.92
N ASP A 84 8.60 -5.57 36.95
CA ASP A 84 7.21 -5.68 37.40
C ASP A 84 6.68 -4.35 37.96
N ASP A 85 7.51 -3.59 38.68
CA ASP A 85 7.15 -2.25 39.17
C ASP A 85 6.92 -1.29 38.01
N ALA A 86 7.75 -1.36 36.96
CA ALA A 86 7.59 -0.52 35.78
C ALA A 86 6.32 -0.85 34.99
N LYS A 87 6.04 -2.14 34.75
CA LYS A 87 4.82 -2.59 34.07
C LYS A 87 3.57 -2.18 34.85
N LYS A 88 3.60 -2.35 36.18
CA LYS A 88 2.50 -1.90 37.04
C LYS A 88 2.31 -0.39 36.97
N ALA A 89 3.38 0.39 36.99
CA ALA A 89 3.30 1.85 36.90
C ALA A 89 2.75 2.33 35.53
N GLU A 90 3.14 1.67 34.44
CA GLU A 90 2.64 1.92 33.09
C GLU A 90 1.14 1.61 32.99
N GLN A 91 0.72 0.41 33.41
CA GLN A 91 -0.68 0.01 33.43
C GLN A 91 -1.55 0.97 34.26
N GLU A 92 -1.15 1.30 35.49
CA GLU A 92 -1.92 2.23 36.34
C GLU A 92 -1.97 3.65 35.75
N THR A 93 -0.96 4.05 34.97
CA THR A 93 -0.96 5.34 34.26
C THR A 93 -1.96 5.33 33.10
N VAL A 94 -2.00 4.24 32.31
CA VAL A 94 -2.99 4.03 31.25
C VAL A 94 -4.41 4.02 31.83
N GLU A 95 -4.64 3.32 32.94
CA GLU A 95 -5.93 3.25 33.62
C GLU A 95 -6.39 4.62 34.16
N ALA A 96 -5.47 5.40 34.74
CA ALA A 96 -5.78 6.78 35.16
C ALA A 96 -6.18 7.67 33.97
N GLY A 97 -5.55 7.45 32.81
CA GLY A 97 -5.84 8.14 31.55
C GLY A 97 -7.17 7.80 30.88
N ARG A 98 -7.79 6.67 31.25
CA ARG A 98 -9.08 6.22 30.69
C ARG A 98 -10.27 6.95 31.31
N PHE A 99 -10.11 7.61 32.45
CA PHE A 99 -11.20 8.39 33.06
C PHE A 99 -11.54 9.61 32.20
N GLY A 100 -12.65 9.52 31.44
CA GLY A 100 -13.26 10.64 30.73
C GLY A 100 -13.02 10.68 29.21
N THR A 101 -12.34 9.69 28.62
CA THR A 101 -12.22 9.59 27.16
C THR A 101 -12.86 8.30 26.64
N SER A 102 -13.49 8.35 25.48
CA SER A 102 -14.00 7.18 24.75
C SER A 102 -12.89 6.42 24.02
N SER A 103 -11.64 6.87 24.12
CA SER A 103 -10.50 6.21 23.49
C SER A 103 -10.12 4.95 24.28
N PRO A 104 -10.03 3.77 23.63
CA PRO A 104 -9.62 2.54 24.30
C PRO A 104 -8.17 2.59 24.82
N LEU A 105 -7.35 3.52 24.32
CA LEU A 105 -5.97 3.71 24.77
C LEU A 105 -5.84 4.62 26.00
N GLY A 106 -6.82 5.49 26.27
CA GLY A 106 -6.71 6.53 27.29
C GLY A 106 -5.63 7.58 26.98
N VAL A 107 -5.52 8.61 27.82
CA VAL A 107 -4.48 9.63 27.76
C VAL A 107 -3.33 9.25 28.68
N PHE A 108 -2.11 9.11 28.16
CA PHE A 108 -0.93 8.75 28.94
C PHE A 108 -0.22 9.99 29.52
N PHE A 109 -0.36 10.22 30.82
CA PHE A 109 0.32 11.35 31.47
C PHE A 109 1.69 10.93 32.02
N ILE A 110 2.77 11.38 31.38
CA ILE A 110 4.15 11.12 31.83
C ILE A 110 4.36 11.55 33.29
N THR A 111 3.73 12.64 33.73
CA THR A 111 3.82 13.10 35.12
C THR A 111 3.30 12.07 36.12
N ILE A 112 2.22 11.36 35.80
CA ILE A 112 1.66 10.30 36.64
C ILE A 112 2.62 9.10 36.67
N LEU A 113 3.18 8.70 35.52
CA LEU A 113 4.18 7.63 35.45
C LEU A 113 5.39 7.96 36.34
N LEU A 114 5.96 9.16 36.21
CA LEU A 114 7.13 9.59 36.98
C LEU A 114 6.84 9.70 38.48
N GLN A 115 5.61 10.08 38.87
CA GLN A 115 5.19 10.05 40.27
C GLN A 115 5.20 8.63 40.84
N LYS A 116 4.72 7.64 40.07
CA LYS A 116 4.73 6.23 40.48
C LYS A 116 6.13 5.64 40.55
N LEU A 117 7.07 6.16 39.74
CA LEU A 117 8.46 5.72 39.69
C LEU A 117 9.43 6.63 40.46
N ASN A 118 8.93 7.53 41.31
CA ASN A 118 9.74 8.57 41.96
C ASN A 118 10.88 8.05 42.87
N ALA A 119 10.75 6.81 43.37
CA ALA A 119 11.78 6.13 44.14
C ALA A 119 12.99 5.73 43.28
N TYR A 120 12.77 5.52 41.98
CA TYR A 120 13.76 4.99 41.05
C TYR A 120 14.25 6.00 40.02
N VAL A 121 13.43 6.98 39.65
CA VAL A 121 13.68 7.91 38.52
C VAL A 121 13.81 9.34 39.02
N ASP A 122 14.78 10.07 38.50
CA ASP A 122 14.85 11.51 38.65
C ASP A 122 13.87 12.18 37.67
N PRO A 123 12.84 12.93 38.14
CA PRO A 123 11.80 13.45 37.26
C PRO A 123 12.27 14.57 36.32
N GLU A 124 13.49 15.08 36.50
CA GLU A 124 14.09 16.05 35.58
C GLU A 124 14.57 15.36 34.29
N ILE A 125 14.04 15.82 33.16
CA ILE A 125 14.45 15.36 31.83
C ILE A 125 15.93 15.68 31.63
N LYS A 126 16.74 14.66 31.28
CA LYS A 126 18.16 14.86 30.96
C LYS A 126 18.40 15.06 29.48
N PHE A 127 17.61 14.39 28.65
CA PHE A 127 17.64 14.56 27.20
C PHE A 127 16.22 14.58 26.65
N ALA A 128 15.98 15.49 25.71
CA ALA A 128 14.76 15.55 24.94
C ALA A 128 15.12 15.75 23.46
N SER A 129 14.43 15.02 22.59
CA SER A 129 14.39 15.32 21.16
C SER A 129 12.95 15.29 20.70
N ILE A 130 12.63 16.11 19.69
CA ILE A 130 11.32 16.12 19.04
C ILE A 130 11.55 15.72 17.59
N MET A 131 10.78 14.76 17.11
CA MET A 131 10.74 14.37 15.72
C MET A 131 9.32 14.58 15.20
N GLU A 132 9.18 15.35 14.12
CA GLU A 132 7.93 15.39 13.39
C GLU A 132 7.79 14.12 12.55
N MET A 133 6.79 13.32 12.87
CA MET A 133 6.43 12.17 12.05
C MET A 133 5.35 12.59 11.05
N TYR A 134 5.71 12.49 9.77
CA TYR A 134 4.76 12.63 8.69
C TYR A 134 3.72 11.52 8.79
N ALA A 135 2.49 11.90 8.51
CA ALA A 135 1.44 10.94 8.39
C ALA A 135 1.68 10.05 7.17
N ASP A 136 1.45 8.76 7.34
CA ASP A 136 1.49 7.81 6.26
C ASP A 136 0.35 6.81 6.42
N ALA A 137 0.15 5.99 5.40
CA ALA A 137 -0.95 5.06 5.43
C ALA A 137 -0.79 3.91 6.43
N TYR A 138 0.43 3.60 6.87
CA TYR A 138 0.62 2.63 7.94
C TYR A 138 0.16 3.25 9.28
N GLY A 139 0.55 4.50 9.55
CA GLY A 139 0.07 5.29 10.68
C GLY A 139 -1.45 5.45 10.65
N SER A 140 -2.03 5.68 9.47
CA SER A 140 -3.50 5.68 9.27
C SER A 140 -4.14 4.36 9.63
N PHE A 141 -3.64 3.26 9.10
CA PHE A 141 -4.17 1.94 9.39
C PHE A 141 -4.06 1.59 10.88
N GLN A 142 -2.92 1.89 11.50
CA GLN A 142 -2.73 1.71 12.93
C GLN A 142 -3.69 2.59 13.73
N PHE A 143 -3.83 3.85 13.36
CA PHE A 143 -4.77 4.79 13.98
C PHE A 143 -6.22 4.29 13.90
N THR A 144 -6.63 3.69 12.77
CA THR A 144 -7.94 3.03 12.63
C THR A 144 -8.12 1.89 13.63
N ASN A 145 -7.10 1.04 13.80
CA ASN A 145 -7.13 -0.03 14.81
C ASN A 145 -7.18 0.53 16.23
N PHE A 146 -6.49 1.64 16.50
CA PHE A 146 -6.36 2.22 17.83
C PHE A 146 -7.58 3.01 18.27
N PHE A 147 -8.14 3.85 17.41
CA PHE A 147 -9.22 4.77 17.79
C PHE A 147 -10.59 4.34 17.30
N SER A 148 -10.69 3.23 16.55
CA SER A 148 -11.89 2.91 15.76
C SER A 148 -12.36 4.09 14.89
N SER A 149 -11.45 5.03 14.60
CA SER A 149 -11.65 6.14 13.69
C SER A 149 -11.54 5.61 12.26
N GLY A 150 -12.31 6.13 11.31
CA GLY A 150 -12.34 5.54 9.98
C GLY A 150 -11.01 5.54 9.25
N ASP A 151 -10.98 4.71 8.22
CA ASP A 151 -9.84 4.50 7.36
C ASP A 151 -9.59 5.73 6.48
N LEU A 152 -8.52 6.47 6.77
CA LEU A 152 -8.09 7.65 6.03
C LEU A 152 -7.17 7.32 4.85
N CYS A 153 -6.90 6.02 4.56
CA CYS A 153 -6.10 5.58 3.43
C CYS A 153 -6.46 6.28 2.09
N PRO A 154 -7.75 6.49 1.74
CA PRO A 154 -8.11 7.17 0.49
C PRO A 154 -7.58 8.61 0.39
N LEU A 155 -7.43 9.32 1.51
CA LEU A 155 -6.81 10.64 1.51
C LEU A 155 -5.33 10.53 1.19
N TYR A 156 -4.63 9.56 1.78
CA TYR A 156 -3.22 9.30 1.49
C TYR A 156 -3.01 8.87 0.04
N TYR A 157 -3.92 8.08 -0.52
CA TYR A 157 -3.89 7.74 -1.94
C TYR A 157 -3.91 9.01 -2.80
N SER A 158 -4.76 9.99 -2.47
CA SER A 158 -4.81 11.26 -3.21
C SER A 158 -3.54 12.12 -3.07
N GLN A 159 -2.71 11.88 -2.04
CA GLN A 159 -1.44 12.58 -1.84
C GLN A 159 -0.28 11.97 -2.64
N LEU A 160 -0.41 10.73 -3.10
CA LEU A 160 0.67 10.04 -3.79
C LEU A 160 1.03 10.77 -5.10
N PRO A 161 2.32 10.98 -5.39
CA PRO A 161 2.75 11.70 -6.60
C PRO A 161 2.15 11.13 -7.88
N GLU A 162 2.06 9.81 -7.97
CA GLU A 162 1.49 9.09 -9.11
C GLU A 162 0.06 9.53 -9.39
N PHE A 163 -0.79 9.60 -8.36
CA PHE A 163 -2.17 10.04 -8.51
C PHE A 163 -2.23 11.51 -8.95
N ARG A 164 -1.46 12.39 -8.29
CA ARG A 164 -1.43 13.82 -8.63
C ARG A 164 -1.02 14.05 -10.09
N TRP A 165 -0.01 13.33 -10.55
CA TRP A 165 0.45 13.44 -11.93
C TRP A 165 -0.64 13.00 -12.91
N VAL A 166 -1.34 11.91 -12.59
CA VAL A 166 -2.45 11.42 -13.41
C VAL A 166 -3.59 12.44 -13.49
N VAL A 167 -4.07 12.97 -12.37
CA VAL A 167 -5.17 13.94 -12.40
C VAL A 167 -4.79 15.27 -13.04
N GLN A 168 -3.53 15.71 -12.91
CA GLN A 168 -3.00 16.88 -13.63
C GLN A 168 -2.92 16.63 -15.13
N ALA A 169 -2.42 15.47 -15.56
CA ALA A 169 -2.29 15.11 -16.97
C ALA A 169 -3.66 14.98 -17.66
N ILE A 170 -4.64 14.42 -16.96
CA ILE A 170 -6.02 14.26 -17.46
C ILE A 170 -6.79 15.59 -17.47
N GLN A 171 -6.35 16.60 -16.70
CA GLN A 171 -7.00 17.90 -16.58
C GLN A 171 -8.45 17.82 -16.05
N ILE A 172 -8.66 17.01 -15.00
CA ILE A 172 -9.99 16.88 -14.38
C ILE A 172 -10.41 18.25 -13.80
N PRO A 173 -11.54 18.82 -14.25
CA PRO A 173 -11.95 20.16 -13.83
C PRO A 173 -12.37 20.19 -12.37
N ASN A 174 -12.20 21.35 -11.73
CA ASN A 174 -12.76 21.67 -10.41
C ASN A 174 -12.32 20.75 -9.24
N LEU A 175 -11.20 20.02 -9.36
CA LEU A 175 -10.65 19.26 -8.24
C LEU A 175 -10.33 20.18 -7.06
N LYS A 176 -10.99 19.92 -5.94
CA LYS A 176 -10.77 20.65 -4.69
C LYS A 176 -9.69 19.94 -3.88
N TRP A 177 -8.56 20.62 -3.77
CA TRP A 177 -7.46 20.20 -2.92
C TRP A 177 -7.56 20.89 -1.57
N SER A 178 -7.15 20.20 -0.52
CA SER A 178 -7.01 20.81 0.80
C SER A 178 -6.00 21.95 0.66
N SER A 179 -6.44 23.17 0.95
CA SER A 179 -5.52 24.29 1.07
C SER A 179 -4.72 24.11 2.38
N PRO A 180 -3.43 24.49 2.43
CA PRO A 180 -2.75 24.76 3.69
C PRO A 180 -3.36 26.02 4.31
N ALA A 181 -4.63 25.94 4.72
CA ALA A 181 -5.41 27.06 5.22
C ALA A 181 -5.69 26.82 6.70
N PHE A 182 -4.76 27.24 7.54
CA PHE A 182 -4.96 27.90 8.84
C PHE A 182 -3.58 28.39 9.29
N GLY A 183 -3.47 29.63 9.76
CA GLY A 183 -2.21 30.31 10.13
C GLY A 183 -1.39 29.68 11.27
N TYR A 184 -1.63 28.42 11.60
CA TYR A 184 -0.71 27.59 12.36
C TYR A 184 0.28 26.97 11.36
N SER A 185 1.51 27.47 11.40
CA SER A 185 2.69 27.02 10.63
C SER A 185 3.10 25.58 10.94
N LEU A 186 2.21 24.60 10.78
CA LEU A 186 2.56 23.18 10.70
C LEU A 186 2.73 22.84 9.21
N SER A 187 3.92 23.17 8.72
CA SER A 187 4.29 23.45 7.34
C SER A 187 4.38 22.26 6.37
N ALA A 188 3.67 21.14 6.54
CA ALA A 188 4.05 19.95 5.78
C ALA A 188 2.95 18.96 5.35
N VAL A 189 1.69 19.38 5.28
CA VAL A 189 0.65 18.51 4.72
C VAL A 189 0.67 18.57 3.20
N ALA A 190 1.01 17.46 2.57
CA ALA A 190 0.78 17.27 1.15
C ALA A 190 -0.73 17.48 0.86
N PRO A 191 -1.13 18.43 -0.01
CA PRO A 191 -2.54 18.61 -0.38
C PRO A 191 -3.26 17.30 -0.74
N HIS A 192 -4.40 17.02 -0.12
CA HIS A 192 -5.22 15.85 -0.47
C HIS A 192 -6.50 16.32 -1.16
N LEU A 193 -7.19 15.43 -1.88
CA LEU A 193 -8.50 15.74 -2.43
C LEU A 193 -9.54 15.77 -1.31
N THR A 194 -10.21 16.91 -1.11
CA THR A 194 -11.22 17.07 -0.06
C THR A 194 -12.55 16.40 -0.42
N SER A 195 -12.72 15.98 -1.67
CA SER A 195 -13.89 15.27 -2.15
C SER A 195 -13.87 13.76 -1.85
N ILE A 196 -12.72 13.22 -1.45
CA ILE A 196 -12.56 11.78 -1.17
C ILE A 196 -13.34 11.43 0.10
N THR A 197 -14.42 10.68 -0.10
CA THR A 197 -15.41 10.33 0.92
C THR A 197 -15.80 8.86 0.87
N VAL A 198 -15.30 8.10 -0.11
CA VAL A 198 -15.60 6.69 -0.33
C VAL A 198 -14.30 5.90 -0.52
N HIS A 199 -14.16 4.82 0.24
CA HIS A 199 -13.12 3.83 0.04
C HIS A 199 -13.55 2.84 -1.05
N VAL A 200 -12.68 2.63 -2.04
CA VAL A 200 -12.90 1.68 -3.14
C VAL A 200 -12.09 0.42 -2.86
N HIS A 201 -12.73 -0.57 -2.24
CA HIS A 201 -12.12 -1.87 -1.98
C HIS A 201 -12.16 -2.69 -3.26
N VAL A 202 -11.00 -3.18 -3.71
CA VAL A 202 -10.91 -4.00 -4.92
C VAL A 202 -10.18 -5.29 -4.59
N THR A 203 -10.82 -6.42 -4.90
CA THR A 203 -10.25 -7.75 -4.68
C THR A 203 -10.33 -8.57 -5.96
N TYR A 204 -9.19 -9.11 -6.38
CA TYR A 204 -9.10 -10.09 -7.44
C TYR A 204 -9.07 -11.49 -6.86
N GLU A 205 -9.83 -12.39 -7.47
CA GLU A 205 -9.80 -13.83 -7.19
C GLU A 205 -9.34 -14.56 -8.44
N THR A 206 -8.32 -15.41 -8.28
CA THR A 206 -7.81 -16.25 -9.35
C THR A 206 -8.06 -17.71 -9.03
N GLU A 207 -8.47 -18.48 -10.02
CA GLU A 207 -8.38 -19.94 -9.94
C GLU A 207 -6.99 -20.42 -10.39
N SER A 208 -6.61 -21.62 -9.94
CA SER A 208 -5.41 -22.27 -10.45
C SER A 208 -5.58 -22.56 -11.94
N MET A 209 -4.56 -22.27 -12.73
CA MET A 209 -4.53 -22.64 -14.14
C MET A 209 -3.11 -23.05 -14.55
N THR A 210 -3.04 -23.93 -15.53
CA THR A 210 -1.80 -24.31 -16.18
C THR A 210 -2.00 -24.15 -17.67
N ASP A 211 -1.09 -23.43 -18.32
CA ASP A 211 -1.20 -23.13 -19.74
C ASP A 211 0.21 -22.98 -20.34
N THR A 212 0.29 -22.79 -21.65
CA THR A 212 1.55 -22.64 -22.38
C THR A 212 1.55 -21.34 -23.17
N ALA A 213 2.64 -20.59 -23.08
CA ALA A 213 2.89 -19.40 -23.87
C ALA A 213 4.32 -19.41 -24.38
N CYS A 214 4.53 -19.14 -25.68
CA CYS A 214 5.87 -19.12 -26.28
C CYS A 214 6.68 -20.41 -26.02
N CYS A 215 6.03 -21.57 -26.12
CA CYS A 215 6.58 -22.89 -25.83
C CYS A 215 6.95 -23.17 -24.36
N GLU A 216 6.68 -22.24 -23.44
CA GLU A 216 6.93 -22.40 -22.01
C GLU A 216 5.61 -22.62 -21.27
N GLN A 217 5.57 -23.67 -20.44
CA GLN A 217 4.43 -23.91 -19.56
C GLN A 217 4.52 -22.98 -18.36
N PHE A 218 3.43 -22.29 -18.04
CA PHE A 218 3.31 -21.50 -16.83
C PHE A 218 2.16 -22.03 -15.98
N GLN A 219 2.32 -21.88 -14.67
CA GLN A 219 1.32 -22.26 -13.69
C GLN A 219 0.97 -21.06 -12.83
N ILE A 220 -0.32 -20.88 -12.67
CA ILE A 220 -0.93 -19.91 -11.78
C ILE A 220 -1.59 -20.69 -10.66
N THR A 221 -1.29 -20.35 -9.43
CA THR A 221 -1.96 -20.92 -8.25
C THR A 221 -3.18 -20.10 -7.89
N ARG A 222 -4.23 -20.77 -7.38
CA ARG A 222 -5.38 -20.11 -6.77
C ARG A 222 -4.91 -19.14 -5.69
N GLY A 223 -5.54 -17.97 -5.64
CA GLY A 223 -5.16 -16.91 -4.74
C GLY A 223 -6.17 -15.76 -4.76
N PHE A 224 -5.99 -14.85 -3.81
CA PHE A 224 -6.72 -13.60 -3.72
C PHE A 224 -5.71 -12.46 -3.65
N HIS A 225 -6.04 -11.33 -4.24
CA HIS A 225 -5.24 -10.12 -4.13
C HIS A 225 -6.15 -8.93 -3.84
N THR A 226 -5.98 -8.34 -2.65
CA THR A 226 -6.61 -7.07 -2.30
C THR A 226 -5.71 -5.93 -2.76
N VAL A 227 -6.26 -5.07 -3.60
CA VAL A 227 -5.56 -3.93 -4.18
C VAL A 227 -5.31 -2.87 -3.11
N SER A 228 -4.10 -2.33 -3.10
CA SER A 228 -3.73 -1.18 -2.30
C SER A 228 -2.88 -0.24 -3.13
N ALA A 229 -3.31 1.01 -3.25
CA ALA A 229 -2.57 2.09 -3.90
C ALA A 229 -1.17 2.33 -3.29
N LEU A 230 -0.92 1.83 -2.09
CA LEU A 230 0.37 1.93 -1.39
C LEU A 230 1.29 0.77 -1.70
N ASP A 231 0.77 -0.35 -2.20
CA ASP A 231 1.59 -1.47 -2.64
C ASP A 231 2.13 -1.16 -4.03
N SER A 232 3.41 -0.82 -4.09
CA SER A 232 4.10 -0.52 -5.35
C SER A 232 4.48 -1.77 -6.14
N ARG A 233 4.34 -2.97 -5.54
CA ARG A 233 4.70 -4.24 -6.18
C ARG A 233 3.66 -4.59 -7.25
N PRO A 234 4.09 -4.92 -8.48
CA PRO A 234 3.14 -5.36 -9.48
C PRO A 234 2.59 -6.76 -9.16
N VAL A 235 1.35 -7.00 -9.55
CA VAL A 235 0.73 -8.33 -9.59
C VAL A 235 0.79 -8.91 -11.00
N THR A 236 0.81 -10.23 -11.11
CA THR A 236 0.86 -10.86 -12.44
C THR A 236 -0.46 -10.65 -13.19
N ALA A 237 -0.41 -10.48 -14.52
CA ALA A 237 -1.60 -10.24 -15.33
C ALA A 237 -2.65 -11.38 -15.26
N ALA A 238 -2.22 -12.61 -14.98
CA ALA A 238 -3.14 -13.71 -14.72
C ALA A 238 -4.01 -13.46 -13.47
N MET A 239 -3.51 -12.77 -12.44
CA MET A 239 -4.33 -12.43 -11.26
C MET A 239 -5.47 -11.49 -11.61
N THR A 240 -5.24 -10.62 -12.58
CA THR A 240 -6.15 -9.56 -13.00
C THR A 240 -6.89 -9.94 -14.28
N ARG A 241 -6.93 -11.23 -14.65
CA ARG A 241 -7.58 -11.69 -15.90
C ARG A 241 -9.11 -11.60 -15.90
N HIS A 242 -9.71 -11.52 -14.72
CA HIS A 242 -11.16 -11.42 -14.54
C HIS A 242 -11.50 -10.09 -13.86
N ALA A 243 -12.73 -9.62 -14.05
CA ALA A 243 -13.22 -8.44 -13.36
C ALA A 243 -13.08 -8.62 -11.84
N PRO A 244 -12.59 -7.61 -11.10
CA PRO A 244 -12.47 -7.71 -9.66
C PRO A 244 -13.83 -7.61 -8.98
N LYS A 245 -13.91 -8.11 -7.74
CA LYS A 245 -14.97 -7.74 -6.81
C LYS A 245 -14.67 -6.35 -6.26
N VAL A 246 -15.64 -5.45 -6.35
CA VAL A 246 -15.53 -4.10 -5.82
C VAL A 246 -16.56 -3.91 -4.72
N PHE A 247 -16.13 -3.33 -3.61
CA PHE A 247 -16.97 -2.95 -2.49
C PHE A 247 -16.71 -1.49 -2.12
N LEU A 248 -17.77 -0.73 -1.88
CA LEU A 248 -17.69 0.67 -1.49
C LEU A 248 -18.01 0.80 -0.01
N SER A 249 -17.18 1.54 0.72
CA SER A 249 -17.49 1.93 2.10
C SER A 249 -17.25 3.42 2.29
N PRO A 250 -18.02 4.10 3.15
CA PRO A 250 -17.73 5.50 3.43
C PRO A 250 -16.38 5.64 4.14
N VAL A 251 -15.67 6.73 3.85
CA VAL A 251 -14.55 7.17 4.68
C VAL A 251 -15.17 7.74 5.95
N VAL A 252 -15.10 6.98 7.04
CA VAL A 252 -15.71 7.38 8.31
C VAL A 252 -14.78 8.38 9.01
N PHE A 253 -14.93 9.66 8.73
CA PHE A 253 -14.51 10.64 9.73
C PHE A 253 -15.48 10.51 10.89
N THR A 254 -15.02 10.01 12.03
CA THR A 254 -15.77 10.18 13.27
C THR A 254 -15.69 11.67 13.60
N MET A 255 -16.60 12.44 13.03
CA MET A 255 -16.77 13.83 13.41
C MET A 255 -17.17 13.85 14.90
N PRO A 256 -16.82 14.90 15.67
CA PRO A 256 -17.10 14.97 17.10
C PRO A 256 -18.59 14.80 17.47
N ASP A 257 -19.49 14.96 16.49
CA ASP A 257 -20.94 14.75 16.63
C ASP A 257 -21.39 13.29 16.46
N GLY A 258 -20.48 12.36 16.21
CA GLY A 258 -20.77 10.93 16.05
C GLY A 258 -21.44 10.57 14.72
N GLY A 259 -21.52 11.51 13.78
CA GLY A 259 -22.05 11.24 12.44
C GLY A 259 -21.14 10.28 11.68
N ARG A 260 -21.56 9.02 11.54
CA ARG A 260 -20.95 8.12 10.56
C ARG A 260 -21.35 8.62 9.17
N GLY A 261 -20.37 8.96 8.33
CA GLY A 261 -20.65 9.22 6.92
C GLY A 261 -21.42 8.04 6.34
N ALA A 262 -22.67 8.27 5.93
CA ALA A 262 -23.43 7.27 5.20
C ALA A 262 -23.09 7.42 3.72
N LEU A 263 -22.98 6.31 2.99
CA LEU A 263 -23.08 6.38 1.53
C LEU A 263 -24.48 6.93 1.23
N GLY A 264 -24.53 8.12 0.63
CA GLY A 264 -25.80 8.74 0.30
C GLY A 264 -26.57 7.91 -0.73
N ALA A 265 -27.86 8.21 -0.90
CA ALA A 265 -28.69 7.66 -1.98
C ALA A 265 -28.29 8.16 -3.39
N ILE A 266 -27.07 8.71 -3.54
CA ILE A 266 -26.56 9.22 -4.80
C ILE A 266 -25.93 8.06 -5.59
N PRO A 267 -26.12 8.00 -6.91
CA PRO A 267 -25.44 7.02 -7.72
C PRO A 267 -23.98 7.40 -7.99
N TYR A 268 -23.16 6.40 -8.31
CA TYR A 268 -21.74 6.54 -8.63
C TYR A 268 -21.40 5.96 -10.01
N THR A 269 -20.31 6.46 -10.58
CA THR A 269 -19.65 5.90 -11.78
C THR A 269 -18.25 5.41 -11.40
N LEU A 270 -17.95 4.13 -11.62
CA LEU A 270 -16.58 3.61 -11.54
C LEU A 270 -15.94 3.57 -12.92
N VAL A 271 -14.78 4.21 -13.05
CA VAL A 271 -13.94 4.15 -14.26
C VAL A 271 -12.60 3.50 -13.92
N VAL A 272 -12.22 2.47 -14.66
CA VAL A 272 -10.89 1.84 -14.55
C VAL A 272 -10.08 2.20 -15.78
N LEU A 273 -8.95 2.89 -15.56
CA LEU A 273 -8.11 3.48 -16.60
C LEU A 273 -6.70 2.88 -16.59
N ASP A 274 -6.13 2.63 -17.77
CA ASP A 274 -4.69 2.43 -17.91
C ASP A 274 -3.99 3.79 -17.90
N VAL A 275 -3.24 4.04 -16.83
CA VAL A 275 -2.49 5.28 -16.62
C VAL A 275 -0.99 5.10 -16.79
N SER A 276 -0.52 3.92 -17.21
CA SER A 276 0.91 3.70 -17.48
C SER A 276 1.52 4.68 -18.49
N PRO A 277 0.81 5.08 -19.57
CA PRO A 277 1.36 6.08 -20.48
C PRO A 277 1.72 7.39 -19.77
N VAL A 278 0.97 7.80 -18.76
CA VAL A 278 1.14 9.11 -18.10
C VAL A 278 2.50 9.24 -17.43
N GLY A 279 3.07 8.15 -16.91
CA GLY A 279 4.40 8.16 -16.26
C GLY A 279 5.55 8.54 -17.20
N ASN A 280 5.35 8.48 -18.52
CA ASN A 280 6.39 8.70 -19.53
C ASN A 280 6.23 10.02 -20.31
N PHE A 281 5.23 10.87 -20.03
CA PHE A 281 4.96 12.06 -20.84
C PHE A 281 4.98 13.39 -20.07
N TYR A 282 5.84 14.30 -20.51
CA TYR A 282 5.74 15.76 -20.29
C TYR A 282 4.70 16.44 -21.23
N SER A 283 3.89 15.68 -21.97
CA SER A 283 3.04 16.22 -23.04
C SER A 283 1.64 15.60 -23.11
N GLY A 284 0.65 16.28 -22.52
CA GLY A 284 -0.73 16.31 -23.01
C GLY A 284 -1.38 14.97 -23.40
N VAL A 285 -1.18 13.90 -22.63
CA VAL A 285 -1.87 12.61 -22.86
C VAL A 285 -3.36 12.84 -22.68
N THR A 286 -4.07 13.01 -23.80
CA THR A 286 -5.49 13.35 -23.72
C THR A 286 -6.41 12.13 -23.62
N LYS A 287 -5.98 10.95 -24.09
CA LYS A 287 -6.84 9.75 -24.14
C LYS A 287 -6.21 8.58 -23.40
N LEU A 288 -6.97 7.99 -22.48
CA LEU A 288 -6.57 6.82 -21.70
C LEU A 288 -7.41 5.61 -22.10
N ALA A 289 -6.81 4.42 -22.04
CA ALA A 289 -7.55 3.19 -22.29
C ALA A 289 -8.49 2.88 -21.11
N VAL A 290 -9.75 2.63 -21.41
CA VAL A 290 -10.76 2.24 -20.42
C VAL A 290 -10.75 0.72 -20.34
N HIS A 291 -10.38 0.21 -19.17
CA HIS A 291 -10.38 -1.22 -18.87
C HIS A 291 -11.74 -1.67 -18.34
N TRP A 292 -12.48 -0.80 -17.67
CA TRP A 292 -13.81 -1.12 -17.15
C TRP A 292 -14.57 0.17 -16.87
N LEU A 293 -15.88 0.17 -17.13
CA LEU A 293 -16.74 1.31 -16.83
C LEU A 293 -18.09 0.80 -16.36
N LEU A 294 -18.47 1.17 -15.14
CA LEU A 294 -19.82 0.98 -14.63
C LEU A 294 -20.43 2.32 -14.25
N ALA A 295 -21.71 2.45 -14.54
CA ALA A 295 -22.51 3.62 -14.20
C ALA A 295 -23.65 3.22 -13.26
N ASN A 296 -24.21 4.20 -12.55
CA ASN A 296 -25.42 4.03 -11.74
C ASN A 296 -25.26 2.97 -10.63
N ILE A 297 -24.08 2.94 -10.01
CA ILE A 297 -23.84 2.14 -8.79
C ILE A 297 -24.53 2.85 -7.63
N PHE A 298 -25.41 2.17 -6.90
CA PHE A 298 -26.12 2.76 -5.76
C PHE A 298 -25.60 2.17 -4.45
N GLU A 299 -25.52 3.03 -3.43
CA GLU A 299 -25.09 2.64 -2.09
C GLU A 299 -23.72 1.92 -2.11
N SER A 300 -23.61 0.78 -1.43
CA SER A 300 -22.44 -0.12 -1.48
C SER A 300 -22.61 -1.29 -2.45
N ASP A 301 -23.77 -1.42 -3.10
CA ASP A 301 -24.08 -2.56 -3.97
C ASP A 301 -23.55 -2.34 -5.39
N PHE A 302 -22.35 -2.85 -5.63
CA PHE A 302 -21.74 -2.79 -6.94
C PHE A 302 -22.51 -3.58 -8.01
N LEU A 303 -23.31 -4.57 -7.62
CA LEU A 303 -24.13 -5.35 -8.55
C LEU A 303 -25.31 -4.55 -9.09
N SER A 304 -25.67 -3.43 -8.44
CA SER A 304 -26.69 -2.52 -8.96
C SER A 304 -26.21 -1.73 -10.18
N GLY A 305 -24.89 -1.67 -10.40
CA GLY A 305 -24.28 -0.88 -11.47
C GLY A 305 -24.59 -1.45 -12.85
N THR A 306 -24.76 -0.56 -13.83
CA THR A 306 -24.84 -0.93 -15.24
C THR A 306 -23.45 -0.96 -15.84
N GLU A 307 -23.01 -2.13 -16.30
CA GLU A 307 -21.74 -2.26 -17.03
C GLU A 307 -21.86 -1.62 -18.42
N VAL A 308 -21.05 -0.59 -18.66
CA VAL A 308 -21.05 0.21 -19.90
C VAL A 308 -19.90 -0.22 -20.81
N VAL A 309 -18.73 -0.45 -20.22
CA VAL A 309 -17.58 -1.06 -20.89
C VAL A 309 -17.24 -2.32 -20.12
N PRO A 310 -17.36 -3.52 -20.72
CA PRO A 310 -16.98 -4.77 -20.08
C PRO A 310 -15.53 -4.77 -19.64
N TYR A 311 -15.24 -5.51 -18.56
CA TYR A 311 -13.88 -5.61 -18.05
C TYR A 311 -12.93 -6.19 -19.11
N VAL A 312 -11.88 -5.44 -19.43
CA VAL A 312 -10.77 -5.84 -20.28
C VAL A 312 -9.55 -6.02 -19.37
N PRO A 313 -8.94 -7.21 -19.28
CA PRO A 313 -7.76 -7.38 -18.44
C PRO A 313 -6.59 -6.50 -18.89
N PRO A 314 -5.62 -6.18 -18.01
CA PRO A 314 -4.38 -5.56 -18.43
C PRO A 314 -3.56 -6.52 -19.30
N THR A 315 -2.86 -5.99 -20.30
CA THR A 315 -1.92 -6.79 -21.12
C THR A 315 -0.56 -6.10 -21.19
N PRO A 316 0.24 -6.16 -20.11
CA PRO A 316 1.62 -5.68 -20.13
C PRO A 316 2.43 -6.41 -21.21
N ARG A 317 3.33 -5.68 -21.87
CA ARG A 317 4.08 -6.17 -23.05
C ARG A 317 5.51 -6.60 -22.73
N ASP A 318 6.00 -6.19 -21.59
CA ASP A 318 7.33 -6.49 -21.10
C ASP A 318 7.33 -6.43 -19.56
N THR A 319 8.26 -7.15 -18.95
CA THR A 319 8.40 -7.22 -17.49
C THR A 319 8.90 -5.91 -16.86
N GLY A 320 9.49 -5.01 -17.65
CA GLY A 320 10.02 -3.72 -17.19
C GLY A 320 8.98 -2.61 -17.12
N SER A 321 7.84 -2.78 -17.77
CA SER A 321 6.83 -1.73 -17.98
C SER A 321 5.44 -2.24 -17.54
N PRO A 322 5.17 -2.33 -16.22
CA PRO A 322 3.87 -2.76 -15.75
C PRO A 322 2.75 -1.80 -16.19
N VAL A 323 1.56 -2.35 -16.41
CA VAL A 323 0.32 -1.59 -16.67
C VAL A 323 -0.27 -1.14 -15.34
N THR A 324 -0.46 0.16 -15.14
CA THR A 324 -1.03 0.73 -13.92
C THR A 324 -2.51 0.97 -14.17
N LEU A 325 -3.36 0.20 -13.48
CA LEU A 325 -4.81 0.36 -13.55
C LEU A 325 -5.26 1.24 -12.38
N MET A 326 -5.84 2.40 -12.69
CA MET A 326 -6.40 3.32 -11.71
C MET A 326 -7.92 3.22 -11.68
N PHE A 327 -8.46 3.04 -10.48
CA PHE A 327 -9.89 3.00 -10.18
C PHE A 327 -10.30 4.40 -9.71
N LEU A 328 -11.17 5.06 -10.48
CA LEU A 328 -11.72 6.36 -10.14
C LEU A 328 -13.23 6.24 -9.95
N LEU A 329 -13.71 6.62 -8.77
CA LEU A 329 -15.13 6.67 -8.45
C LEU A 329 -15.61 8.12 -8.47
N PHE A 330 -16.56 8.42 -9.34
CA PHE A 330 -17.19 9.74 -9.44
C PHE A 330 -18.59 9.71 -8.82
N ALA A 331 -18.93 10.73 -8.07
CA ALA A 331 -20.32 10.95 -7.65
C ALA A 331 -21.16 11.44 -8.83
N GLN A 332 -22.40 10.99 -8.92
CA GLN A 332 -23.37 11.50 -9.89
C GLN A 332 -24.38 12.41 -9.18
N SER A 333 -24.85 13.45 -9.88
CA SER A 333 -25.98 14.27 -9.40
C SER A 333 -27.33 13.56 -9.57
N GLY A 334 -27.37 12.52 -10.41
CA GLY A 334 -28.49 11.63 -10.66
C GLY A 334 -28.08 10.54 -11.66
N PRO A 335 -28.93 9.53 -11.91
CA PRO A 335 -28.59 8.43 -12.80
C PRO A 335 -28.23 8.92 -14.21
N VAL A 336 -27.14 8.41 -14.77
CA VAL A 336 -26.69 8.74 -16.12
C VAL A 336 -27.24 7.73 -17.13
N ASN A 337 -27.34 8.12 -18.40
CA ASN A 337 -27.75 7.22 -19.49
C ASN A 337 -26.51 6.52 -20.10
N PRO A 338 -26.31 5.21 -19.88
CA PRO A 338 -25.15 4.49 -20.44
C PRO A 338 -25.09 4.53 -21.98
N GLY A 339 -26.23 4.63 -22.66
CA GLY A 339 -26.28 4.62 -24.12
C GLY A 339 -25.61 5.83 -24.78
N SER A 340 -25.44 6.95 -24.07
CA SER A 340 -24.71 8.11 -24.58
C SER A 340 -23.19 7.87 -24.66
N PHE A 341 -22.67 6.83 -23.99
CA PHE A 341 -21.26 6.46 -24.06
C PHE A 341 -20.78 6.16 -25.48
N ASN A 342 -21.67 5.69 -26.36
CA ASN A 342 -21.37 5.39 -27.75
C ASN A 342 -20.86 6.62 -28.54
N GLN A 343 -21.17 7.83 -28.07
CA GLN A 343 -20.68 9.09 -28.65
C GLN A 343 -19.22 9.37 -28.27
N LEU A 344 -18.80 8.91 -27.08
CA LEU A 344 -17.43 9.01 -26.58
C LEU A 344 -16.54 7.90 -27.13
N CYS A 345 -17.14 6.72 -27.29
CA CYS A 345 -16.45 5.52 -27.71
C CYS A 345 -17.38 4.63 -28.54
N PRO A 346 -17.27 4.67 -29.88
CA PRO A 346 -18.08 3.83 -30.75
C PRO A 346 -17.90 2.35 -30.43
N LEU A 347 -19.01 1.62 -30.27
CA LEU A 347 -19.01 0.18 -30.00
C LEU A 347 -18.33 -0.59 -31.15
N GLY A 348 -17.58 -1.64 -30.80
CA GLY A 348 -16.89 -2.51 -31.77
C GLY A 348 -15.36 -2.38 -31.78
N LEU A 349 -14.78 -1.45 -31.00
CA LEU A 349 -13.33 -1.41 -30.78
C LEU A 349 -12.92 -2.42 -29.71
N THR A 350 -11.79 -3.09 -29.92
CA THR A 350 -11.18 -4.01 -28.94
C THR A 350 -10.73 -3.31 -27.66
N MET A 351 -10.54 -2.00 -27.68
CA MET A 351 -10.19 -1.20 -26.52
C MET A 351 -10.66 0.24 -26.71
N CYS A 352 -11.47 0.71 -25.76
CA CYS A 352 -11.95 2.09 -25.75
C CYS A 352 -10.86 3.04 -25.25
N ARG A 353 -10.64 4.17 -25.94
CA ARG A 353 -9.76 5.25 -25.47
C ARG A 353 -10.50 6.58 -25.43
N LEU A 354 -10.65 7.18 -24.25
CA LEU A 354 -11.39 8.43 -24.07
C LEU A 354 -10.61 9.47 -23.28
N ARG A 355 -11.00 10.73 -23.44
CA ARG A 355 -10.59 11.80 -22.53
C ARG A 355 -11.56 11.80 -21.35
N VAL A 356 -11.05 11.68 -20.13
CA VAL A 356 -11.92 11.61 -18.94
C VAL A 356 -12.75 12.89 -18.79
N THR A 357 -12.23 14.04 -19.21
CA THR A 357 -12.98 15.31 -19.29
C THR A 357 -14.23 15.24 -20.17
N ASP A 358 -14.17 14.48 -21.26
CA ASP A 358 -15.30 14.31 -22.18
C ASP A 358 -16.37 13.42 -21.52
N LEU A 359 -15.94 12.40 -20.76
CA LEU A 359 -16.84 11.57 -19.95
C LEU A 359 -17.52 12.39 -18.85
N ILE A 360 -16.74 13.16 -18.09
CA ILE A 360 -17.24 14.02 -17.00
C ILE A 360 -18.27 15.02 -17.55
N SER A 361 -17.97 15.68 -18.66
CA SER A 361 -18.88 16.67 -19.24
C SER A 361 -20.14 16.02 -19.84
N THR A 362 -20.01 14.92 -20.57
CA THR A 362 -21.14 14.22 -21.21
C THR A 362 -22.13 13.65 -20.19
N TRP A 363 -21.61 13.14 -19.07
CA TRP A 363 -22.42 12.54 -18.01
C TRP A 363 -22.69 13.47 -16.84
N SER A 364 -22.19 14.72 -16.89
CA SER A 364 -22.26 15.68 -15.79
C SER A 364 -21.81 15.06 -14.46
N LEU A 365 -20.70 14.32 -14.50
CA LEU A 365 -20.13 13.68 -13.31
C LEU A 365 -19.63 14.76 -12.34
N GLY A 366 -19.86 14.52 -11.05
CA GLY A 366 -19.35 15.35 -9.97
C GLY A 366 -17.89 15.07 -9.64
N ASP A 367 -17.53 15.33 -8.39
CA ASP A 367 -16.16 15.16 -7.90
C ASP A 367 -15.73 13.68 -7.85
N ILE A 368 -14.41 13.45 -7.86
CA ILE A 368 -13.84 12.15 -7.52
C ILE A 368 -14.04 11.93 -6.02
N VAL A 369 -14.80 10.89 -5.67
CA VAL A 369 -15.11 10.56 -4.27
C VAL A 369 -14.36 9.34 -3.76
N GLY A 370 -13.76 8.56 -4.65
CA GLY A 370 -12.93 7.40 -4.29
C GLY A 370 -11.86 7.11 -5.32
N VAL A 371 -10.73 6.60 -4.84
CA VAL A 371 -9.57 6.24 -5.66
C VAL A 371 -8.91 4.97 -5.14
N ASN A 372 -8.41 4.13 -6.04
CA ASN A 372 -7.45 3.06 -5.75
C ASN A 372 -6.65 2.74 -7.02
N TRP A 373 -5.56 1.98 -6.95
CA TRP A 373 -4.87 1.48 -8.15
C TRP A 373 -4.01 0.25 -7.86
N LEU A 374 -3.68 -0.47 -8.92
CA LEU A 374 -2.71 -1.56 -8.91
C LEU A 374 -1.77 -1.44 -10.10
N ARG A 375 -0.65 -2.14 -10.02
CA ARG A 375 0.27 -2.36 -11.13
C ARG A 375 0.18 -3.82 -11.55
N SER A 376 0.04 -4.08 -12.84
CA SER A 376 0.02 -5.40 -13.43
C SER A 376 1.29 -5.61 -14.25
N GLN A 377 2.06 -6.64 -13.97
CA GLN A 377 3.24 -7.01 -14.75
C GLN A 377 2.95 -8.15 -15.72
N GLU A 378 3.84 -8.28 -16.70
CA GLU A 378 3.78 -9.36 -17.68
C GLU A 378 3.94 -10.75 -17.02
N ASP A 379 3.18 -11.72 -17.51
CA ASP A 379 3.33 -13.14 -17.24
C ASP A 379 2.94 -13.99 -18.47
N GLY A 380 2.94 -15.31 -18.33
CA GLY A 380 2.55 -16.22 -19.41
C GLY A 380 1.13 -15.98 -19.94
N TYR A 381 0.20 -15.54 -19.09
CA TYR A 381 -1.16 -15.21 -19.51
C TYR A 381 -1.18 -13.98 -20.41
N SER A 382 -0.56 -12.86 -20.00
CA SER A 382 -0.53 -11.66 -20.84
C SER A 382 0.23 -11.88 -22.14
N ILE A 383 1.29 -12.69 -22.13
CA ILE A 383 2.01 -13.10 -23.35
C ILE A 383 1.07 -13.85 -24.31
N LYS A 384 0.36 -14.88 -23.81
CA LYS A 384 -0.58 -15.67 -24.62
C LYS A 384 -1.69 -14.81 -25.21
N ARG A 385 -2.27 -13.94 -24.38
CA ARG A 385 -3.36 -13.04 -24.76
C ARG A 385 -3.00 -12.13 -25.94
N GLN A 386 -1.75 -11.66 -26.01
CA GLN A 386 -1.30 -10.79 -27.09
C GLN A 386 -1.48 -11.41 -28.48
N TYR A 387 -1.24 -12.71 -28.64
CA TYR A 387 -1.37 -13.38 -29.94
C TYR A 387 -2.65 -14.21 -30.14
N THR A 388 -3.40 -14.45 -29.07
CA THR A 388 -4.70 -15.15 -29.16
C THR A 388 -5.89 -14.20 -29.26
N GLU A 389 -5.82 -13.04 -28.60
CA GLU A 389 -6.95 -12.10 -28.51
C GLU A 389 -6.64 -10.74 -29.14
N MET A 390 -5.39 -10.28 -29.11
CA MET A 390 -5.02 -8.93 -29.60
C MET A 390 -4.52 -8.89 -31.05
N GLY A 391 -4.58 -10.01 -31.77
CA GLY A 391 -4.23 -10.09 -33.19
C GLY A 391 -2.73 -9.95 -33.52
N ARG A 392 -1.83 -10.04 -32.52
CA ARG A 392 -0.39 -10.15 -32.80
C ARG A 392 -0.07 -11.58 -33.25
N THR A 393 1.00 -11.77 -34.02
CA THR A 393 1.46 -13.13 -34.32
C THR A 393 2.27 -13.67 -33.13
N GLU A 394 2.17 -14.98 -32.87
CA GLU A 394 2.95 -15.63 -31.80
C GLU A 394 4.45 -15.36 -31.99
N ARG A 395 4.95 -15.50 -33.23
CA ARG A 395 6.34 -15.16 -33.59
C ARG A 395 6.72 -13.75 -33.16
N ASN A 396 5.88 -12.74 -33.37
CA ASN A 396 6.21 -11.35 -33.03
C ASN A 396 6.19 -11.09 -31.52
N VAL A 397 5.45 -11.88 -30.73
CA VAL A 397 5.38 -11.75 -29.27
C VAL A 397 6.50 -12.54 -28.58
N CYS A 398 6.85 -13.69 -29.15
CA CYS A 398 7.76 -14.65 -28.55
C CYS A 398 9.21 -14.56 -29.03
N LEU A 399 9.48 -13.88 -30.15
CA LEU A 399 10.84 -13.72 -30.67
C LEU A 399 11.76 -13.08 -29.62
N GLY A 400 12.87 -13.75 -29.31
CA GLY A 400 13.86 -13.29 -28.33
C GLY A 400 13.59 -13.72 -26.89
N ARG A 401 12.46 -14.38 -26.59
CA ARG A 401 12.22 -14.99 -25.29
C ARG A 401 13.00 -16.30 -25.16
N ALA A 402 13.51 -16.57 -23.96
CA ALA A 402 14.19 -17.82 -23.67
C ALA A 402 13.24 -19.01 -23.89
N GLY A 403 13.75 -20.10 -24.48
CA GLY A 403 12.96 -21.33 -24.71
C GLY A 403 12.00 -21.31 -25.90
N TYR A 404 11.74 -20.16 -26.53
CA TYR A 404 10.86 -20.09 -27.69
C TYR A 404 11.49 -20.69 -28.96
N ALA A 405 10.74 -21.54 -29.67
CA ALA A 405 11.07 -22.01 -31.01
C ALA A 405 9.83 -22.02 -31.91
N SER A 406 10.01 -21.94 -33.23
CA SER A 406 8.91 -21.93 -34.21
C SER A 406 9.18 -22.98 -35.31
N PRO A 407 8.44 -24.11 -35.37
CA PRO A 407 7.36 -24.50 -34.45
C PRO A 407 7.91 -24.79 -33.04
N CYS A 408 7.04 -24.70 -32.01
CA CYS A 408 7.43 -25.15 -30.68
C CYS A 408 7.93 -26.59 -30.75
N PRO A 409 9.05 -26.93 -30.10
CA PRO A 409 9.50 -28.32 -30.07
C PRO A 409 8.34 -29.14 -29.52
N ALA A 410 7.96 -30.22 -30.21
CA ALA A 410 7.00 -31.15 -29.69
C ALA A 410 7.44 -31.49 -28.28
N GLN A 411 6.58 -31.27 -27.27
CA GLN A 411 6.88 -31.64 -25.89
C GLN A 411 7.19 -33.14 -25.91
N GLN A 412 8.46 -33.50 -25.97
CA GLN A 412 8.87 -34.88 -25.84
C GLN A 412 8.46 -35.26 -24.43
N PRO A 413 7.56 -36.23 -24.24
CA PRO A 413 7.14 -36.60 -22.90
C PRO A 413 8.40 -37.01 -22.14
N CYS A 414 8.65 -36.36 -21.00
CA CYS A 414 9.84 -36.58 -20.18
C CYS A 414 10.02 -38.06 -19.75
N SER A 415 9.02 -38.92 -20.01
CA SER A 415 9.12 -40.37 -19.89
C SER A 415 10.15 -41.03 -20.82
N ALA A 416 10.63 -40.36 -21.88
CA ALA A 416 11.61 -40.95 -22.81
C ALA A 416 13.09 -40.70 -22.42
N ILE A 417 13.41 -39.59 -21.76
CA ILE A 417 14.80 -39.28 -21.35
C ILE A 417 15.21 -40.10 -20.10
N GLY A 418 14.23 -40.55 -19.30
CA GLY A 418 14.48 -41.48 -18.18
C GLY A 418 14.75 -42.94 -18.58
N GLN A 419 14.51 -43.33 -19.85
CA GLN A 419 14.78 -44.71 -20.31
C GLN A 419 16.04 -44.85 -21.17
N LEU A 420 16.63 -43.76 -21.66
CA LEU A 420 17.96 -43.76 -22.26
C LEU A 420 19.04 -43.41 -21.22
N GLY A 421 19.22 -44.34 -20.28
CA GLY A 421 20.55 -44.77 -19.82
C GLY A 421 21.55 -43.74 -19.29
N PHE A 422 21.22 -42.95 -18.26
CA PHE A 422 22.23 -42.52 -17.28
C PHE A 422 22.26 -43.48 -16.08
N ARG A 423 22.53 -44.77 -16.37
CA ARG A 423 22.89 -45.79 -15.37
C ARG A 423 24.40 -45.80 -15.10
N GLN A 424 25.06 -44.64 -15.01
CA GLN A 424 26.43 -44.58 -14.50
C GLN A 424 26.64 -43.40 -13.54
N PRO A 425 26.29 -43.57 -12.25
CA PRO A 425 26.78 -42.70 -11.17
C PRO A 425 28.32 -42.67 -11.05
N TYR A 426 29.05 -43.49 -11.80
CA TYR A 426 30.52 -43.53 -11.79
C TYR A 426 31.20 -42.33 -12.49
N LEU A 427 30.58 -41.70 -13.49
CA LEU A 427 31.27 -40.70 -14.30
C LEU A 427 31.30 -39.29 -13.68
N ILE A 428 30.26 -38.90 -12.92
CA ILE A 428 30.25 -37.63 -12.19
C ILE A 428 31.21 -37.71 -10.98
N GLY A 429 31.31 -38.88 -10.34
CA GLY A 429 32.32 -39.11 -9.30
C GLY A 429 33.76 -39.02 -9.84
N GLN A 430 34.03 -39.56 -11.03
CA GLN A 430 35.37 -39.48 -11.62
C GLN A 430 35.76 -38.08 -12.11
N LEU A 431 34.81 -37.31 -12.66
CA LEU A 431 35.08 -35.91 -13.04
C LEU A 431 35.29 -35.01 -11.82
N ALA A 432 34.52 -35.17 -10.75
CA ALA A 432 34.75 -34.43 -9.50
C ALA A 432 36.10 -34.78 -8.85
N THR A 433 36.50 -36.06 -8.91
CA THR A 433 37.80 -36.51 -8.39
C THR A 433 38.96 -36.00 -9.26
N ALA A 434 38.81 -36.01 -10.59
CA ALA A 434 39.83 -35.48 -11.50
C ALA A 434 40.03 -33.96 -11.34
N VAL A 435 38.95 -33.20 -11.14
CA VAL A 435 39.05 -31.75 -10.88
C VAL A 435 39.72 -31.47 -9.53
N LEU A 436 39.42 -32.25 -8.49
CA LEU A 436 40.08 -32.13 -7.18
C LEU A 436 41.57 -32.51 -7.23
N VAL A 437 41.94 -33.56 -7.96
CA VAL A 437 43.34 -33.97 -8.13
C VAL A 437 44.13 -32.94 -8.94
N LEU A 438 43.56 -32.42 -10.03
CA LEU A 438 44.20 -31.36 -10.81
C LEU A 438 44.36 -30.05 -10.03
N TYR A 439 43.37 -29.69 -9.19
CA TYR A 439 43.46 -28.53 -8.31
C TYR A 439 44.53 -28.69 -7.22
N TYR A 440 44.74 -29.90 -6.71
CA TYR A 440 45.76 -30.17 -5.70
C TYR A 440 47.17 -30.17 -6.29
N TYR A 441 47.36 -30.70 -7.50
CA TYR A 441 48.65 -30.72 -8.18
C TYR A 441 49.04 -29.37 -8.82
N SER A 442 48.11 -28.45 -9.04
CA SER A 442 48.43 -27.10 -9.52
C SER A 442 48.86 -26.13 -8.40
N ARG A 443 48.87 -26.59 -7.14
CA ARG A 443 49.23 -25.79 -5.95
C ARG A 443 50.43 -26.33 -5.17
N ALA A 444 51.04 -27.41 -5.62
CA ALA A 444 52.37 -27.88 -5.22
C ALA A 444 53.35 -27.56 -6.34
#